data_AF-A0A7C5P1Z2-F1
#
_entry.id   AF-A0A7C5P1Z2-F1
#
_cell.length_a   1.000
_cell.length_b   1.000
_cell.length_c   1.000
_cell.angle_alpha   90.00
_cell.angle_beta   90.00
_cell.angle_gamma   90.00
#
_symmetry.space_group_name_H-M   'P 1'
#
loop_
_entity.id
_entity.type
_entity.pdbx_description
1 polymer ?
#
loop_
_entity_poly.entity_id
_entity_poly.type
_entity_poly.pdbx_seq_one_letter_code
_entity_poly.pdbx_strand_id
1 'polypeptide(L)'
;MDFFFYPSSVAVFGSFKKGAIAYEILRNIVEGGFKGEIIPVNPKGGEVEIEGKKLKVVEKLEKDVDVAIIAIPAKLVPPLIEEIGDKVKGAVVISAGFSETGNTELERELIEKAREKGVRIIGPNCAGIFGVHADFFGSFEVRVKKGGLALISQSGAFGGAALAMGNEEGIGFSAFVSYGNAADLTESDFLRYFADDKNTKVIALYIEGVKDGKKFVEALRYATAKKPVIVLKAGKSRSGSKAAQSHTGSLAGSYEIYKGLFAQFGAIEVKEMEELFDAAKTFEMYESGGRRIAIITNSGGPGV
;
A
#
# COMPACT_ATOMS: atom_id res chain seq x y z
N MET A 1 12.37 -2.08 5.91
CA MET A 1 11.39 -1.81 4.84
C MET A 1 11.54 -0.41 4.26
N ASP A 2 12.42 0.43 4.83
CA ASP A 2 12.71 1.78 4.34
C ASP A 2 12.96 1.85 2.85
N PHE A 3 13.68 0.88 2.28
CA PHE A 3 13.95 0.83 0.85
C PHE A 3 12.67 0.85 -0.02
N PHE A 4 11.50 0.42 0.47
CA PHE A 4 10.23 0.55 -0.25
C PHE A 4 9.70 2.00 -0.31
N PHE A 5 9.82 2.75 0.79
CA PHE A 5 9.17 4.06 0.93
C PHE A 5 10.15 5.24 0.88
N TYR A 6 11.44 4.98 1.01
CA TYR A 6 12.53 5.94 0.87
C TYR A 6 13.65 5.35 -0.01
N PRO A 7 13.33 4.85 -1.23
CA PRO A 7 14.35 4.32 -2.12
C PRO A 7 15.29 5.41 -2.64
N SER A 8 16.54 5.04 -2.89
CA SER A 8 17.49 5.82 -3.70
C SER A 8 17.50 5.39 -5.17
N SER A 9 16.92 4.23 -5.49
CA SER A 9 16.80 3.73 -6.86
C SER A 9 15.59 2.81 -7.05
N VAL A 10 14.99 2.86 -8.24
CA VAL A 10 13.84 2.03 -8.60
C VAL A 10 14.00 1.50 -10.02
N ALA A 11 13.75 0.20 -10.21
CA ALA A 11 13.57 -0.40 -11.53
C ALA A 11 12.09 -0.63 -11.80
N VAL A 12 11.58 -0.20 -12.95
CA VAL A 12 10.19 -0.44 -13.37
C VAL A 12 10.21 -1.44 -14.51
N PHE A 13 9.51 -2.56 -14.39
CA PHE A 13 9.44 -3.61 -15.40
C PHE A 13 8.08 -3.61 -16.08
N GLY A 14 8.05 -3.43 -17.40
CA GLY A 14 6.80 -3.50 -18.15
C GLY A 14 6.83 -2.82 -19.51
N SER A 15 5.65 -2.67 -20.12
CA SER A 15 5.48 -1.93 -21.37
C SER A 15 5.41 -0.43 -21.10
N PHE A 16 6.25 0.35 -21.76
CA PHE A 16 6.27 1.82 -21.68
C PHE A 16 5.51 2.50 -22.82
N LYS A 17 4.54 1.80 -23.43
CA LYS A 17 3.56 2.44 -24.31
C LYS A 17 2.60 3.28 -23.47
N LYS A 18 2.25 4.47 -23.94
CA LYS A 18 1.25 5.36 -23.29
C LYS A 18 -0.02 4.58 -22.96
N GLY A 19 -0.53 4.73 -21.74
CA GLY A 19 -1.69 4.00 -21.21
C GLY A 19 -1.42 2.61 -20.65
N ALA A 20 -0.21 2.06 -20.80
CA ALA A 20 0.17 0.84 -20.10
C ALA A 20 0.49 1.13 -18.62
N ILE A 21 0.18 0.19 -17.72
CA ILE A 21 0.35 0.39 -16.27
C ILE A 21 1.80 0.79 -15.90
N ALA A 22 2.81 0.13 -16.47
CA ALA A 22 4.21 0.48 -16.21
C ALA A 22 4.59 1.89 -16.69
N TYR A 23 3.98 2.37 -17.80
CA TYR A 23 4.13 3.74 -18.24
C TYR A 23 3.51 4.72 -17.23
N GLU A 24 2.33 4.42 -16.71
CA GLU A 24 1.65 5.29 -15.74
C GLU A 24 2.40 5.38 -14.40
N ILE A 25 2.95 4.25 -13.92
CA ILE A 25 3.83 4.22 -12.75
C ILE A 25 5.10 5.05 -13.01
N LEU A 26 5.75 4.83 -14.15
CA LEU A 26 6.96 5.57 -14.51
C LEU A 26 6.67 7.08 -14.59
N ARG A 27 5.54 7.45 -15.18
CA ARG A 27 5.04 8.82 -15.23
C ARG A 27 4.89 9.41 -13.84
N ASN A 28 4.22 8.70 -12.93
CA ASN A 28 4.03 9.15 -11.56
C ASN A 28 5.34 9.34 -10.79
N ILE A 29 6.32 8.46 -10.95
CA ILE A 29 7.63 8.60 -10.31
C ILE A 29 8.36 9.83 -10.85
N VAL A 30 8.37 10.04 -12.17
CA VAL A 30 9.08 11.17 -12.80
C VAL A 30 8.41 12.51 -12.47
N GLU A 31 7.10 12.62 -12.71
CA GLU A 31 6.34 13.85 -12.46
C GLU A 31 6.19 14.15 -10.97
N GLY A 32 6.22 13.12 -10.13
CA GLY A 32 6.24 13.25 -8.67
C GLY A 32 7.54 13.83 -8.12
N GLY A 33 8.59 13.95 -8.95
CA GLY A 33 9.82 14.65 -8.58
C GLY A 33 10.89 13.76 -7.94
N PHE A 34 10.74 12.44 -8.00
CA PHE A 34 11.68 11.49 -7.41
C PHE A 34 13.12 11.78 -7.83
N LYS A 35 14.01 11.88 -6.84
CA LYS A 35 15.43 12.26 -7.05
C LYS A 35 16.37 11.08 -7.23
N GLY A 36 15.92 9.87 -6.92
CA GLY A 36 16.71 8.66 -7.08
C GLY A 36 16.86 8.21 -8.54
N GLU A 37 17.65 7.15 -8.74
CA GLU A 37 17.83 6.55 -10.07
C GLU A 37 16.54 5.83 -10.51
N ILE A 38 16.09 6.09 -11.74
CA ILE A 38 14.89 5.48 -12.33
C ILE A 38 15.33 4.65 -13.52
N ILE A 39 15.10 3.34 -13.47
CA ILE A 39 15.54 2.39 -14.49
C ILE A 39 14.31 1.70 -15.11
N PRO A 40 13.80 2.17 -16.27
CA PRO A 40 12.78 1.43 -17.00
C PRO A 40 13.41 0.21 -17.69
N VAL A 41 12.83 -0.97 -17.48
CA VAL A 41 13.32 -2.25 -17.98
C VAL A 41 12.28 -2.92 -18.88
N ASN A 42 12.67 -3.22 -20.12
CA ASN A 42 11.89 -3.99 -21.07
C ASN A 42 12.84 -4.71 -22.05
N PRO A 43 12.69 -6.02 -22.29
CA PRO A 43 13.56 -6.77 -23.21
C PRO A 43 13.62 -6.23 -24.65
N LYS A 44 12.65 -5.41 -25.08
CA LYS A 44 12.67 -4.74 -26.39
C LYS A 44 13.59 -3.51 -26.45
N GLY A 45 14.11 -3.07 -25.31
CA GLY A 45 14.91 -1.86 -25.18
C GLY A 45 14.17 -0.60 -25.63
N GLY A 46 14.94 0.45 -25.94
CA GLY A 46 14.45 1.68 -26.54
C GLY A 46 14.57 2.90 -25.63
N GLU A 47 13.69 3.87 -25.85
CA GLU A 47 13.61 5.12 -25.09
C GLU A 47 12.14 5.40 -24.76
N VAL A 48 11.90 5.93 -23.57
CA VAL A 48 10.60 6.46 -23.16
C VAL A 48 10.76 7.91 -22.75
N GLU A 49 9.86 8.77 -23.21
CA GLU A 49 9.83 10.19 -22.86
C GLU A 49 8.63 10.49 -21.96
N ILE A 50 8.88 11.13 -20.82
CA ILE A 50 7.88 11.58 -19.85
C ILE A 50 8.15 13.06 -19.57
N GLU A 51 7.20 13.95 -19.89
CA GLU A 51 7.31 15.40 -19.68
C GLU A 51 8.65 15.99 -20.16
N GLY A 52 9.09 15.60 -21.36
CA GLY A 52 10.36 16.04 -21.95
C GLY A 52 11.61 15.38 -21.37
N LYS A 53 11.50 14.57 -20.31
CA LYS A 53 12.59 13.74 -19.80
C LYS A 53 12.66 12.42 -20.56
N LYS A 54 13.75 12.23 -21.30
CA LYS A 54 14.06 10.98 -22.00
C LYS A 54 14.77 10.01 -21.07
N LEU A 55 14.25 8.79 -20.97
CA LEU A 55 14.81 7.70 -20.18
C LEU A 55 15.15 6.54 -21.12
N LYS A 56 16.39 6.05 -21.04
CA LYS A 56 16.81 4.84 -21.76
C LYS A 56 16.13 3.63 -21.11
N VAL A 57 15.41 2.86 -21.91
CA VAL A 57 14.85 1.57 -21.51
C VAL A 57 15.92 0.51 -21.69
N VAL A 58 16.35 -0.10 -20.58
CA VAL A 58 17.34 -1.18 -20.62
C VAL A 58 16.66 -2.53 -20.87
N GLU A 59 17.36 -3.41 -21.58
CA GLU A 59 16.83 -4.74 -21.91
C GLU A 59 16.82 -5.67 -20.69
N LYS A 60 17.80 -5.48 -19.80
CA LYS A 60 18.00 -6.26 -18.58
C LYS A 60 18.48 -5.35 -17.45
N LEU A 61 18.13 -5.70 -16.22
CA LEU A 61 18.68 -5.03 -15.04
C LEU A 61 20.08 -5.57 -14.73
N GLU A 62 21.10 -4.72 -14.86
CA GLU A 62 22.50 -5.06 -14.59
C GLU A 62 23.04 -4.44 -13.31
N LYS A 63 22.35 -3.43 -12.76
CA LYS A 63 22.74 -2.72 -11.54
C LYS A 63 21.86 -3.11 -10.37
N ASP A 64 22.40 -2.94 -9.17
CA ASP A 64 21.65 -3.06 -7.93
C ASP A 64 20.67 -1.88 -7.78
N VAL A 65 19.43 -2.18 -7.37
CA VAL A 65 18.42 -1.17 -7.05
C VAL A 65 17.72 -1.49 -5.74
N ASP A 66 17.16 -0.47 -5.09
CA ASP A 66 16.43 -0.68 -3.84
C ASP A 66 15.12 -1.44 -4.06
N VAL A 67 14.35 -1.06 -5.09
CA VAL A 67 13.02 -1.62 -5.36
C VAL A 67 12.82 -1.92 -6.83
N ALA A 68 12.24 -3.08 -7.12
CA ALA A 68 11.64 -3.39 -8.42
C ALA A 68 10.11 -3.19 -8.37
N ILE A 69 9.54 -2.46 -9.31
CA ILE A 69 8.09 -2.42 -9.55
C ILE A 69 7.80 -3.24 -10.80
N ILE A 70 7.02 -4.30 -10.66
CA ILE A 70 6.82 -5.31 -11.70
C ILE A 70 5.39 -5.29 -12.21
N ALA A 71 5.21 -4.86 -13.46
CA ALA A 71 3.94 -4.79 -14.17
C ALA A 71 4.02 -5.52 -15.52
N ILE A 72 4.31 -6.84 -15.44
CA ILE A 72 4.41 -7.77 -16.58
C ILE A 72 3.40 -8.93 -16.42
N PRO A 73 3.13 -9.76 -17.43
CA PRO A 73 2.26 -10.93 -17.27
C PRO A 73 2.69 -11.84 -16.09
N ALA A 74 1.75 -12.28 -15.25
CA ALA A 74 2.03 -13.02 -14.00
C ALA A 74 3.01 -14.20 -14.17
N LYS A 75 2.84 -14.99 -15.23
CA LYS A 75 3.71 -16.15 -15.53
C LYS A 75 5.19 -15.82 -15.70
N LEU A 76 5.53 -14.54 -15.96
CA LEU A 76 6.91 -14.09 -16.14
C LEU A 76 7.51 -13.53 -14.84
N VAL A 77 6.70 -13.33 -13.80
CA VAL A 77 7.16 -12.71 -12.55
C VAL A 77 8.10 -13.62 -11.75
N PRO A 78 7.79 -14.92 -11.48
CA PRO A 78 8.72 -15.76 -10.73
C PRO A 78 10.09 -15.93 -11.41
N PRO A 79 10.19 -16.21 -12.73
CA PRO A 79 11.48 -16.24 -13.43
C PRO A 79 12.24 -14.91 -13.38
N LEU A 80 11.52 -13.78 -13.44
CA LEU A 80 12.15 -12.47 -13.31
C LEU A 80 12.76 -12.27 -11.91
N ILE A 81 12.02 -12.64 -10.84
CA ILE A 81 12.54 -12.54 -9.47
C ILE A 81 13.78 -13.40 -9.27
N GLU A 82 13.82 -14.60 -9.83
CA GLU A 82 15.01 -15.46 -9.83
C GLU A 82 16.20 -14.79 -10.54
N GLU A 83 15.95 -14.11 -11.66
CA GLU A 83 16.98 -13.41 -12.45
C GLU A 83 17.54 -12.17 -11.76
N ILE A 84 16.69 -11.37 -11.11
CA ILE A 84 17.06 -10.07 -10.54
C ILE A 84 17.27 -10.10 -9.02
N GLY A 85 17.02 -11.24 -8.37
CA GLY A 85 16.92 -11.31 -6.91
C GLY A 85 18.18 -10.86 -6.18
N ASP A 86 19.36 -11.09 -6.75
CA ASP A 86 20.64 -10.65 -6.17
C ASP A 86 20.91 -9.14 -6.36
N LYS A 87 20.05 -8.44 -7.12
CA LYS A 87 20.17 -7.01 -7.48
C LYS A 87 19.10 -6.15 -6.83
N VAL A 88 18.13 -6.73 -6.12
CA VAL A 88 16.98 -5.98 -5.57
C VAL A 88 16.74 -6.35 -4.12
N LYS A 89 16.42 -5.36 -3.28
CA LYS A 89 16.07 -5.62 -1.86
C LYS A 89 14.62 -6.05 -1.69
N GLY A 90 13.73 -5.57 -2.56
CA GLY A 90 12.34 -5.99 -2.59
C GLY A 90 11.67 -5.68 -3.92
N ALA A 91 10.51 -6.31 -4.14
CA ALA A 91 9.70 -6.10 -5.33
C ALA A 91 8.23 -5.81 -4.98
N VAL A 92 7.65 -4.89 -5.74
CA VAL A 92 6.22 -4.55 -5.73
C VAL A 92 5.61 -5.18 -6.97
N VAL A 93 4.85 -6.25 -6.81
CA VAL A 93 4.26 -6.99 -7.92
C VAL A 93 2.85 -6.48 -8.16
N ILE A 94 2.72 -5.64 -9.20
CA ILE A 94 1.44 -5.05 -9.62
C ILE A 94 0.55 -6.09 -10.28
N SER A 95 1.17 -7.03 -10.99
CA SER A 95 0.51 -8.04 -11.80
C SER A 95 -0.52 -8.88 -11.03
N ALA A 96 -1.71 -9.00 -11.62
CA ALA A 96 -2.73 -9.98 -11.26
C ALA A 96 -2.58 -11.27 -12.08
N GLY A 97 -3.34 -12.31 -11.75
CA GLY A 97 -3.31 -13.67 -12.30
C GLY A 97 -2.75 -14.73 -11.34
N PHE A 98 -2.80 -14.48 -10.03
CA PHE A 98 -2.26 -15.35 -8.99
C PHE A 98 -3.40 -16.01 -8.18
N SER A 99 -3.27 -16.12 -6.85
CA SER A 99 -4.21 -16.85 -5.99
C SER A 99 -5.64 -16.29 -6.04
N GLU A 100 -5.83 -15.00 -6.32
CA GLU A 100 -7.13 -14.36 -6.51
C GLU A 100 -7.91 -14.91 -7.71
N THR A 101 -7.20 -15.50 -8.68
CA THR A 101 -7.78 -16.21 -9.83
C THR A 101 -7.75 -17.73 -9.69
N GLY A 102 -7.33 -18.25 -8.53
CA GLY A 102 -7.16 -19.67 -8.25
C GLY A 102 -5.79 -20.24 -8.62
N ASN A 103 -4.84 -19.42 -9.08
CA ASN A 103 -3.49 -19.86 -9.45
C ASN A 103 -2.54 -19.80 -8.24
N THR A 104 -2.84 -20.59 -7.22
CA THR A 104 -2.09 -20.65 -5.96
C THR A 104 -0.66 -21.16 -6.15
N GLU A 105 -0.44 -22.05 -7.12
CA GLU A 105 0.88 -22.63 -7.39
C GLU A 105 1.86 -21.57 -7.93
N LEU A 106 1.40 -20.69 -8.83
CA LEU A 106 2.25 -19.61 -9.33
C LEU A 106 2.60 -18.59 -8.24
N GLU A 107 1.67 -18.32 -7.31
CA GLU A 107 1.95 -17.45 -6.16
C GLU A 107 2.96 -18.11 -5.22
N ARG A 108 2.85 -19.43 -5.00
CA ARG A 108 3.80 -20.20 -4.21
C ARG A 108 5.20 -20.17 -4.83
N GLU A 109 5.32 -20.40 -6.14
CA GLU A 109 6.59 -20.32 -6.87
C GLU A 109 7.23 -18.93 -6.74
N LEU A 110 6.43 -17.86 -6.88
CA LEU A 110 6.89 -16.48 -6.69
C LEU A 110 7.53 -16.29 -5.30
N ILE A 111 6.84 -16.73 -4.25
CA ILE A 111 7.31 -16.56 -2.88
C ILE A 111 8.52 -17.45 -2.56
N GLU A 112 8.56 -18.68 -3.08
CA GLU A 112 9.71 -19.58 -2.93
C GLU A 112 10.97 -18.94 -3.54
N LYS A 113 10.90 -18.49 -4.80
CA LYS A 113 12.03 -17.81 -5.48
C LYS A 113 12.45 -16.52 -4.80
N ALA A 114 11.49 -15.72 -4.35
CA ALA A 114 11.78 -14.49 -3.61
C ALA A 114 12.53 -14.79 -2.30
N ARG A 115 12.11 -15.82 -1.55
CA ARG A 115 12.78 -16.23 -0.30
C ARG A 115 14.19 -16.76 -0.55
N GLU A 116 14.40 -17.57 -1.57
CA GLU A 116 15.74 -18.08 -1.95
C GLU A 116 16.72 -16.95 -2.24
N LYS A 117 16.22 -15.84 -2.81
CA LYS A 117 17.00 -14.64 -3.13
C LYS A 117 17.02 -13.58 -2.03
N GLY A 118 16.33 -13.80 -0.91
CA GLY A 118 16.21 -12.80 0.16
C GLY A 118 15.42 -11.55 -0.21
N VAL A 119 14.60 -11.61 -1.26
CA VAL A 119 13.76 -10.51 -1.76
C VAL A 119 12.43 -10.50 -1.02
N ARG A 120 12.01 -9.33 -0.52
CA ARG A 120 10.67 -9.15 0.06
C ARG A 120 9.66 -8.73 -0.99
N ILE A 121 8.41 -9.24 -0.91
CA ILE A 121 7.36 -8.99 -1.90
C ILE A 121 6.19 -8.21 -1.29
N ILE A 122 5.80 -7.13 -1.96
CA ILE A 122 4.50 -6.45 -1.79
C ILE A 122 3.58 -6.90 -2.94
N GLY A 123 2.35 -7.32 -2.61
CA GLY A 123 1.42 -7.91 -3.56
C GLY A 123 1.44 -9.45 -3.51
N PRO A 124 1.29 -10.15 -4.65
CA PRO A 124 0.98 -9.61 -5.98
C PRO A 124 -0.42 -8.99 -6.05
N ASN A 125 -0.88 -8.63 -7.26
CA ASN A 125 -2.21 -8.06 -7.49
C ASN A 125 -2.46 -6.82 -6.61
N CYS A 126 -1.61 -5.81 -6.76
CA CYS A 126 -1.67 -4.59 -5.96
C CYS A 126 -1.59 -3.33 -6.83
N ALA A 127 -1.99 -2.19 -6.27
CA ALA A 127 -1.91 -0.91 -6.96
C ALA A 127 -0.52 -0.25 -6.89
N GLY A 128 0.38 -0.76 -6.03
CA GLY A 128 1.71 -0.21 -5.79
C GLY A 128 1.83 0.56 -4.47
N ILE A 129 2.85 1.41 -4.37
CA ILE A 129 3.21 2.09 -3.11
C ILE A 129 3.61 3.55 -3.33
N PHE A 130 3.39 4.40 -2.33
CA PHE A 130 3.95 5.75 -2.25
C PHE A 130 4.76 5.94 -0.98
N GLY A 131 5.92 6.56 -1.14
CA GLY A 131 6.70 7.20 -0.09
C GLY A 131 6.67 8.71 -0.29
N VAL A 132 5.64 9.37 0.25
CA VAL A 132 5.33 10.77 -0.10
C VAL A 132 6.42 11.73 0.40
N HIS A 133 7.10 11.38 1.50
CA HIS A 133 8.23 12.17 1.99
C HIS A 133 9.55 11.96 1.25
N ALA A 134 9.63 10.93 0.40
CA ALA A 134 10.75 10.68 -0.51
C ALA A 134 10.47 11.16 -1.95
N ASP A 135 9.32 11.81 -2.17
CA ASP A 135 8.80 12.15 -3.51
C ASP A 135 8.72 10.89 -4.41
N PHE A 136 8.49 9.72 -3.81
CA PHE A 136 8.45 8.43 -4.50
C PHE A 136 7.00 7.98 -4.69
N PHE A 137 6.53 8.03 -5.94
CA PHE A 137 5.16 7.68 -6.31
C PHE A 137 5.11 6.39 -7.16
N GLY A 138 5.52 5.26 -6.59
CA GLY A 138 5.61 3.94 -7.23
C GLY A 138 4.28 3.19 -7.41
N SER A 139 3.25 3.89 -7.88
CA SER A 139 1.92 3.34 -8.17
C SER A 139 1.30 4.09 -9.35
N PHE A 140 0.31 3.50 -10.01
CA PHE A 140 -0.47 4.15 -11.08
C PHE A 140 -1.64 4.98 -10.54
N GLU A 141 -1.84 5.03 -9.22
CA GLU A 141 -2.89 5.82 -8.58
C GLU A 141 -2.59 7.32 -8.60
N VAL A 142 -3.58 8.14 -8.24
CA VAL A 142 -3.42 9.60 -8.19
C VAL A 142 -2.39 10.00 -7.14
N ARG A 143 -1.46 10.90 -7.51
CA ARG A 143 -0.49 11.47 -6.56
C ARG A 143 -1.22 12.27 -5.49
N VAL A 144 -0.62 12.31 -4.30
CA VAL A 144 -1.21 12.94 -3.11
C VAL A 144 -0.31 14.00 -2.50
N LYS A 145 -0.90 14.89 -1.72
CA LYS A 145 -0.15 15.90 -0.96
C LYS A 145 0.56 15.25 0.24
N LYS A 146 1.69 15.84 0.61
CA LYS A 146 2.47 15.47 1.79
C LYS A 146 1.69 15.78 3.08
N GLY A 147 1.68 14.84 4.03
CA GLY A 147 1.11 14.99 5.37
C GLY A 147 1.34 13.76 6.24
N GLY A 148 0.56 13.60 7.30
CA GLY A 148 0.82 12.58 8.33
C GLY A 148 0.16 11.21 8.17
N LEU A 149 -0.71 10.99 7.17
CA LEU A 149 -1.50 9.76 7.07
C LEU A 149 -0.78 8.64 6.28
N ALA A 150 -0.53 7.50 6.90
CA ALA A 150 -0.15 6.28 6.19
C ALA A 150 -1.40 5.44 5.88
N LEU A 151 -1.69 5.20 4.61
CA LEU A 151 -2.80 4.35 4.18
C LEU A 151 -2.30 2.95 3.77
N ILE A 152 -2.74 1.93 4.51
CA ILE A 152 -2.49 0.51 4.23
C ILE A 152 -3.79 -0.09 3.68
N SER A 153 -3.80 -0.53 2.42
CA SER A 153 -5.00 -1.03 1.76
C SER A 153 -4.81 -2.41 1.15
N GLN A 154 -5.67 -3.36 1.53
CA GLN A 154 -5.72 -4.66 0.87
C GLN A 154 -6.24 -4.55 -0.57
N SER A 155 -7.25 -3.69 -0.78
CA SER A 155 -7.85 -3.47 -2.10
C SER A 155 -7.18 -2.31 -2.82
N GLY A 156 -6.69 -2.58 -4.04
CA GLY A 156 -6.15 -1.54 -4.92
C GLY A 156 -7.20 -0.48 -5.26
N ALA A 157 -8.38 -0.91 -5.73
CA ALA A 157 -9.46 -0.01 -6.12
C ALA A 157 -9.96 0.87 -4.96
N PHE A 158 -10.12 0.29 -3.77
CA PHE A 158 -10.46 1.08 -2.58
C PHE A 158 -9.34 2.08 -2.25
N GLY A 159 -8.08 1.65 -2.32
CA GLY A 159 -6.91 2.50 -2.08
C GLY A 159 -6.87 3.69 -3.03
N GLY A 160 -7.03 3.45 -4.34
CA GLY A 160 -7.09 4.50 -5.36
C GLY A 160 -8.22 5.50 -5.12
N ALA A 161 -9.42 5.01 -4.83
CA ALA A 161 -10.56 5.86 -4.48
C ALA A 161 -10.28 6.70 -3.22
N ALA A 162 -9.68 6.09 -2.19
CA ALA A 162 -9.32 6.80 -0.96
C ALA A 162 -8.26 7.88 -1.18
N LEU A 163 -7.29 7.67 -2.07
CA LEU A 163 -6.31 8.69 -2.43
C LEU A 163 -6.96 9.85 -3.19
N ALA A 164 -7.87 9.56 -4.12
CA ALA A 164 -8.61 10.57 -4.89
C ALA A 164 -9.50 11.43 -3.98
N MET A 165 -10.35 10.79 -3.17
CA MET A 165 -11.22 11.49 -2.22
C MET A 165 -10.41 12.24 -1.16
N GLY A 166 -9.30 11.65 -0.67
CA GLY A 166 -8.41 12.30 0.27
C GLY A 166 -7.83 13.61 -0.28
N ASN A 167 -7.49 13.67 -1.57
CA ASN A 167 -7.04 14.92 -2.19
C ASN A 167 -8.12 16.00 -2.23
N GLU A 168 -9.37 15.62 -2.52
CA GLU A 168 -10.54 16.53 -2.51
C GLU A 168 -10.79 17.06 -1.10
N GLU A 169 -10.64 16.19 -0.09
CA GLU A 169 -10.80 16.49 1.33
C GLU A 169 -9.60 17.21 1.97
N GLY A 170 -8.53 17.47 1.19
CA GLY A 170 -7.33 18.13 1.68
C GLY A 170 -6.48 17.29 2.64
N ILE A 171 -6.63 15.97 2.63
CA ILE A 171 -5.81 15.04 3.41
C ILE A 171 -4.38 15.01 2.88
N GLY A 172 -3.42 15.13 3.78
CA GLY A 172 -2.01 14.88 3.49
C GLY A 172 -1.59 13.47 3.89
N PHE A 173 -0.85 12.80 3.02
CA PHE A 173 -0.40 11.43 3.21
C PHE A 173 1.11 11.39 3.47
N SER A 174 1.53 10.49 4.36
CA SER A 174 2.94 10.15 4.56
C SER A 174 3.36 9.01 3.63
N ALA A 175 2.46 8.05 3.45
CA ALA A 175 2.69 6.85 2.65
C ALA A 175 1.39 6.21 2.18
N PHE A 176 1.48 5.41 1.12
CA PHE A 176 0.43 4.52 0.65
C PHE A 176 1.03 3.15 0.37
N VAL A 177 0.33 2.09 0.76
CA VAL A 177 0.65 0.74 0.32
C VAL A 177 -0.62 -0.02 -0.04
N SER A 178 -0.75 -0.37 -1.31
CA SER A 178 -1.62 -1.46 -1.72
C SER A 178 -0.82 -2.76 -1.63
N TYR A 179 -1.28 -3.70 -0.81
CA TYR A 179 -0.55 -4.97 -0.60
C TYR A 179 -1.26 -6.20 -1.19
N GLY A 180 -2.42 -6.01 -1.80
CA GLY A 180 -3.09 -7.01 -2.64
C GLY A 180 -3.29 -8.35 -1.93
N ASN A 181 -2.80 -9.41 -2.57
CA ASN A 181 -2.94 -10.78 -2.07
C ASN A 181 -2.23 -11.02 -0.73
N ALA A 182 -1.30 -10.15 -0.30
CA ALA A 182 -0.51 -10.32 0.92
C ALA A 182 0.22 -11.69 0.93
N ALA A 183 0.97 -11.98 -0.13
CA ALA A 183 1.65 -13.27 -0.29
C ALA A 183 2.93 -13.39 0.56
N ASP A 184 3.62 -12.27 0.82
CA ASP A 184 4.76 -12.18 1.75
C ASP A 184 4.53 -11.10 2.82
N LEU A 185 4.63 -9.82 2.44
CA LEU A 185 4.35 -8.71 3.35
C LEU A 185 2.84 -8.52 3.52
N THR A 186 2.40 -8.38 4.77
CA THR A 186 0.98 -8.21 5.12
C THR A 186 0.76 -6.90 5.88
N GLU A 187 -0.51 -6.56 6.14
CA GLU A 187 -0.91 -5.43 6.99
C GLU A 187 -0.16 -5.37 8.33
N SER A 188 0.19 -6.54 8.88
CA SER A 188 0.91 -6.65 10.14
C SER A 188 2.36 -6.12 10.03
N ASP A 189 3.03 -6.33 8.90
CA ASP A 189 4.38 -5.80 8.67
C ASP A 189 4.33 -4.27 8.50
N PHE A 190 3.35 -3.77 7.74
CA PHE A 190 3.18 -2.34 7.50
C PHE A 190 2.75 -1.59 8.76
N LEU A 191 1.88 -2.17 9.60
CA LEU A 191 1.54 -1.64 10.92
C LEU A 191 2.77 -1.40 11.78
N ARG A 192 3.64 -2.42 11.89
CA ARG A 192 4.88 -2.31 12.67
C ARG A 192 5.82 -1.26 12.07
N TYR A 193 5.98 -1.24 10.75
CA TYR A 193 6.84 -0.28 10.07
C TYR A 193 6.36 1.17 10.28
N PHE A 194 5.09 1.46 9.99
CA PHE A 194 4.54 2.81 10.11
C PHE A 194 4.35 3.28 11.56
N ALA A 195 4.29 2.36 12.53
CA ALA A 195 4.35 2.71 13.94
C ALA A 195 5.67 3.43 14.30
N ASP A 196 6.75 3.14 13.59
CA ASP A 196 8.09 3.71 13.83
C ASP A 196 8.49 4.80 12.82
N ASP A 197 7.77 4.95 11.69
CA ASP A 197 8.08 6.00 10.71
C ASP A 197 7.83 7.40 11.27
N LYS A 198 8.87 8.23 11.33
CA LYS A 198 8.79 9.61 11.85
C LYS A 198 7.85 10.52 11.06
N ASN A 199 7.60 10.23 9.79
CA ASN A 199 6.73 11.05 8.95
C ASN A 199 5.24 10.65 9.08
N THR A 200 4.95 9.43 9.55
CA THR A 200 3.60 8.98 9.83
C THR A 200 3.14 9.44 11.21
N LYS A 201 2.03 10.16 11.27
CA LYS A 201 1.33 10.53 12.51
C LYS A 201 0.13 9.61 12.78
N VAL A 202 -0.56 9.17 11.73
CA VAL A 202 -1.79 8.38 11.80
C VAL A 202 -1.69 7.21 10.82
N ILE A 203 -2.15 6.03 11.23
CA ILE A 203 -2.19 4.84 10.37
C ILE A 203 -3.65 4.51 10.08
N ALA A 204 -4.01 4.41 8.80
CA ALA A 204 -5.32 3.94 8.36
C ALA A 204 -5.18 2.58 7.67
N LEU A 205 -6.08 1.66 8.00
CA LEU A 205 -6.12 0.30 7.45
C LEU A 205 -7.45 0.03 6.78
N TYR A 206 -7.41 -0.38 5.52
CA TYR A 206 -8.50 -1.10 4.87
C TYR A 206 -8.17 -2.58 4.79
N ILE A 207 -8.93 -3.40 5.53
CA ILE A 207 -8.69 -4.84 5.63
C ILE A 207 -9.94 -5.65 5.25
N GLU A 208 -9.77 -6.60 4.33
CA GLU A 208 -10.79 -7.57 3.96
C GLU A 208 -10.66 -8.84 4.81
N GLY A 209 -9.44 -9.27 5.08
CA GLY A 209 -9.13 -10.41 5.94
C GLY A 209 -7.67 -10.40 6.40
N VAL A 210 -7.38 -11.18 7.44
CA VAL A 210 -6.04 -11.34 8.02
C VAL A 210 -5.65 -12.81 7.91
N LYS A 211 -4.47 -13.09 7.36
CA LYS A 211 -3.93 -14.45 7.22
C LYS A 211 -3.31 -14.96 8.53
N ASP A 212 -2.51 -14.14 9.20
CA ASP A 212 -1.85 -14.47 10.48
C ASP A 212 -2.41 -13.60 11.61
N GLY A 213 -3.41 -14.13 12.31
CA GLY A 213 -4.07 -13.43 13.41
C GLY A 213 -3.14 -13.12 14.59
N LYS A 214 -2.15 -13.96 14.88
CA LYS A 214 -1.22 -13.72 16.00
C LYS A 214 -0.30 -12.55 15.68
N LYS A 215 0.31 -12.58 14.48
CA LYS A 215 1.15 -11.49 13.98
C LYS A 215 0.40 -10.17 13.92
N PHE A 216 -0.87 -10.20 13.49
CA PHE A 216 -1.73 -9.02 13.44
C PHE A 216 -2.02 -8.44 14.82
N VAL A 217 -2.37 -9.27 15.80
CA VAL A 217 -2.63 -8.81 17.17
C VAL A 217 -1.39 -8.13 17.77
N GLU A 218 -0.21 -8.72 17.57
CA GLU A 218 1.04 -8.14 18.06
C GLU A 218 1.37 -6.81 17.35
N ALA A 219 1.20 -6.75 16.03
CA ALA A 219 1.44 -5.55 15.24
C ALA A 219 0.47 -4.43 15.59
N LEU A 220 -0.82 -4.75 15.73
CA LEU A 220 -1.87 -3.81 16.11
C LEU A 220 -1.58 -3.23 17.49
N ARG A 221 -1.31 -4.08 18.49
CA ARG A 221 -0.95 -3.65 19.84
C ARG A 221 0.29 -2.75 19.86
N TYR A 222 1.30 -3.08 19.06
CA TYR A 222 2.52 -2.27 18.95
C TYR A 222 2.23 -0.90 18.34
N ALA A 223 1.45 -0.87 17.26
CA ALA A 223 1.12 0.37 16.55
C ALA A 223 0.22 1.30 17.40
N THR A 224 -0.85 0.77 18.00
CA THR A 224 -1.80 1.58 18.80
C THR A 224 -1.17 2.14 20.08
N ALA A 225 -0.13 1.50 20.60
CA ALA A 225 0.64 2.03 21.73
C ALA A 225 1.47 3.27 21.37
N LYS A 226 1.68 3.56 20.08
CA LYS A 226 2.51 4.67 19.60
C LYS A 226 1.72 5.72 18.83
N LYS A 227 0.76 5.30 18.02
CA LYS A 227 0.04 6.16 17.07
C LYS A 227 -1.43 5.77 16.97
N PRO A 228 -2.32 6.72 16.67
CA PRO A 228 -3.69 6.41 16.32
C PRO A 228 -3.76 5.47 15.12
N VAL A 229 -4.54 4.39 15.26
CA VAL A 229 -4.79 3.41 14.21
C VAL A 229 -6.28 3.41 13.90
N ILE A 230 -6.63 3.77 12.67
CA ILE A 230 -8.00 3.79 12.15
C ILE A 230 -8.18 2.55 11.27
N VAL A 231 -9.30 1.84 11.44
CA VAL A 231 -9.55 0.59 10.70
C VAL A 231 -10.92 0.65 10.02
N LEU A 232 -10.93 0.49 8.71
CA LEU A 232 -12.12 0.21 7.92
C LEU A 232 -12.12 -1.28 7.55
N LYS A 233 -12.90 -2.07 8.30
CA LYS A 233 -13.04 -3.51 8.08
C LYS A 233 -14.11 -3.79 7.02
N ALA A 234 -13.75 -4.38 5.89
CA ALA A 234 -14.72 -4.83 4.89
C ALA A 234 -15.38 -6.17 5.29
N GLY A 235 -16.50 -6.51 4.66
CA GLY A 235 -17.13 -7.83 4.81
C GLY A 235 -17.73 -8.12 6.19
N LYS A 236 -18.31 -7.10 6.87
CA LYS A 236 -18.81 -7.20 8.26
C LYS A 236 -20.03 -8.13 8.43
N SER A 237 -20.85 -8.31 7.39
CA SER A 237 -22.03 -9.18 7.41
C SER A 237 -21.71 -10.60 6.93
N ARG A 238 -22.55 -11.60 7.26
CA ARG A 238 -22.36 -12.99 6.79
C ARG A 238 -22.27 -13.09 5.26
N SER A 239 -23.04 -12.28 4.54
CA SER A 239 -22.99 -12.18 3.07
C SER A 239 -21.75 -11.42 2.58
N GLY A 240 -21.39 -10.32 3.24
CA GLY A 240 -20.17 -9.56 2.92
C GLY A 240 -18.89 -10.32 3.21
N SER A 241 -18.86 -11.12 4.28
CA SER A 241 -17.77 -12.05 4.61
C SER A 241 -17.61 -13.11 3.53
N LYS A 242 -18.71 -13.68 3.03
CA LYS A 242 -18.67 -14.63 1.90
C LYS A 242 -18.21 -13.98 0.60
N ALA A 243 -18.66 -12.76 0.31
CA ALA A 243 -18.20 -12.00 -0.87
C ALA A 243 -16.70 -11.69 -0.80
N ALA A 244 -16.21 -11.25 0.36
CA ALA A 244 -14.78 -11.01 0.59
C ALA A 244 -13.95 -12.30 0.54
N GLN A 245 -14.50 -13.43 1.02
CA GLN A 245 -13.90 -14.76 0.87
C GLN A 245 -13.74 -15.15 -0.61
N SER A 246 -14.79 -15.00 -1.42
CA SER A 246 -14.73 -15.28 -2.86
C SER A 246 -13.75 -14.37 -3.59
N HIS A 247 -13.50 -13.17 -3.07
CA HIS A 247 -12.58 -12.19 -3.65
C HIS A 247 -11.10 -12.44 -3.28
N THR A 248 -10.81 -12.93 -2.06
CA THR A 248 -9.42 -13.02 -1.53
C THR A 248 -8.97 -14.42 -1.12
N GLY A 249 -9.85 -15.41 -1.13
CA GLY A 249 -9.55 -16.78 -0.70
C GLY A 249 -9.20 -16.94 0.78
N SER A 250 -9.31 -15.89 1.61
CA SER A 250 -8.98 -15.93 3.04
C SER A 250 -10.19 -16.34 3.90
N LEU A 251 -9.99 -17.16 4.94
CA LEU A 251 -11.07 -17.56 5.86
C LEU A 251 -11.57 -16.31 6.61
N ALA A 252 -12.82 -15.88 6.40
CA ALA A 252 -13.34 -14.74 7.15
C ALA A 252 -13.48 -15.12 8.62
N GLY A 253 -12.59 -14.60 9.46
CA GLY A 253 -12.75 -14.64 10.92
C GLY A 253 -14.05 -13.95 11.32
N SER A 254 -14.68 -14.41 12.41
CA SER A 254 -15.88 -13.77 12.95
C SER A 254 -15.62 -12.28 13.16
N TYR A 255 -16.47 -11.42 12.60
CA TYR A 255 -16.36 -9.97 12.77
C TYR A 255 -16.36 -9.56 14.26
N GLU A 256 -17.06 -10.31 15.12
CA GLU A 256 -17.04 -10.09 16.57
C GLU A 256 -15.64 -10.20 17.19
N ILE A 257 -14.77 -11.06 16.63
CA ILE A 257 -13.37 -11.16 17.07
C ILE A 257 -12.62 -9.87 16.71
N TYR A 258 -12.77 -9.39 15.47
CA TYR A 258 -12.15 -8.12 15.06
C TYR A 258 -12.60 -6.96 15.95
N LYS A 259 -13.90 -6.83 16.19
CA LYS A 259 -14.47 -5.80 17.04
C LYS A 259 -13.91 -5.85 18.47
N GLY A 260 -13.83 -7.04 19.06
CA GLY A 260 -13.22 -7.25 20.37
C GLY A 260 -11.74 -6.85 20.40
N LEU A 261 -10.97 -7.23 19.38
CA LEU A 261 -9.55 -6.87 19.25
C LEU A 261 -9.34 -5.37 19.11
N PHE A 262 -10.13 -4.71 18.26
CA PHE A 262 -10.03 -3.25 18.07
C PHE A 262 -10.32 -2.50 19.37
N ALA A 263 -11.40 -2.88 20.07
CA ALA A 263 -11.74 -2.30 21.36
C ALA A 263 -10.65 -2.56 22.42
N GLN A 264 -10.08 -3.78 22.45
CA GLN A 264 -9.05 -4.16 23.42
C GLN A 264 -7.75 -3.35 23.24
N PHE A 265 -7.34 -3.07 22.00
CA PHE A 265 -6.07 -2.40 21.73
C PHE A 265 -6.20 -0.91 21.38
N GLY A 266 -7.41 -0.37 21.38
CA GLY A 266 -7.65 1.05 21.09
C GLY A 266 -7.56 1.41 19.61
N ALA A 267 -7.77 0.44 18.70
CA ALA A 267 -7.91 0.73 17.29
C ALA A 267 -9.32 1.29 17.02
N ILE A 268 -9.39 2.34 16.21
CA ILE A 268 -10.63 3.09 15.96
C ILE A 268 -11.28 2.50 14.72
N GLU A 269 -12.30 1.69 14.92
CA GLU A 269 -13.06 1.16 13.80
C GLU A 269 -14.01 2.22 13.26
N VAL A 270 -13.91 2.48 11.95
CA VAL A 270 -14.83 3.33 11.19
C VAL A 270 -15.67 2.48 10.23
N LYS A 271 -16.79 3.04 9.81
CA LYS A 271 -17.75 2.37 8.92
C LYS A 271 -17.59 2.82 7.47
N GLU A 272 -17.22 4.08 7.28
CA GLU A 272 -17.21 4.73 5.98
C GLU A 272 -15.91 5.50 5.77
N MET A 273 -15.63 5.83 4.52
CA MET A 273 -14.38 6.51 4.15
C MET A 273 -14.36 7.95 4.66
N GLU A 274 -15.52 8.62 4.74
CA GLU A 274 -15.66 9.95 5.33
C GLU A 274 -15.24 9.96 6.80
N GLU A 275 -15.74 9.01 7.60
CA GLU A 275 -15.33 8.83 9.01
C GLU A 275 -13.82 8.57 9.15
N LEU A 276 -13.20 7.86 8.19
CA LEU A 276 -11.76 7.63 8.16
C LEU A 276 -11.00 8.97 8.00
N PHE A 277 -11.43 9.81 7.07
CA PHE A 277 -10.80 11.10 6.81
C PHE A 277 -11.02 12.08 7.96
N ASP A 278 -12.20 12.13 8.55
CA ASP A 278 -12.48 12.98 9.71
C ASP A 278 -11.60 12.59 10.91
N ALA A 279 -11.47 11.30 11.18
CA ALA A 279 -10.57 10.79 12.21
C ALA A 279 -9.10 11.14 11.88
N ALA A 280 -8.66 10.94 10.63
CA ALA A 280 -7.30 11.26 10.21
C ALA A 280 -6.96 12.75 10.38
N LYS A 281 -7.84 13.65 9.92
CA LYS A 281 -7.70 15.11 10.10
C LYS A 281 -7.59 15.47 11.59
N THR A 282 -8.45 14.87 12.42
CA THR A 282 -8.48 15.10 13.86
C THR A 282 -7.15 14.73 14.51
N PHE A 283 -6.62 13.54 14.23
CA PHE A 283 -5.36 13.08 14.82
C PHE A 283 -4.12 13.76 14.23
N GLU A 284 -4.22 14.38 13.06
CA GLU A 284 -3.15 15.23 12.52
C GLU A 284 -3.08 16.59 13.23
N MET A 285 -4.23 17.12 13.66
CA MET A 285 -4.35 18.39 14.38
C MET A 285 -4.10 18.26 15.89
N TYR A 286 -4.48 17.13 16.49
CA TYR A 286 -4.45 16.95 17.94
C TYR A 286 -3.74 15.64 18.33
N GLU A 287 -2.72 15.74 19.18
CA GLU A 287 -2.00 14.57 19.68
C GLU A 287 -2.80 13.77 20.72
N SER A 288 -3.63 14.46 21.51
CA SER A 288 -4.53 13.83 22.48
C SER A 288 -5.70 14.77 22.83
N GLY A 289 -6.76 14.20 23.39
CA GLY A 289 -7.94 14.94 23.83
C GLY A 289 -8.43 14.47 25.20
N GLY A 290 -9.12 15.37 25.92
CA GLY A 290 -9.75 15.08 27.20
C GLY A 290 -11.27 14.90 27.09
N ARG A 291 -11.90 14.51 28.20
CA ARG A 291 -13.38 14.35 28.26
C ARG A 291 -14.14 15.67 28.42
N ARG A 292 -13.45 16.80 28.54
CA ARG A 292 -14.04 18.13 28.73
C ARG A 292 -14.06 18.86 27.39
N ILE A 293 -15.16 18.70 26.66
CA ILE A 293 -15.37 19.31 25.35
C ILE A 293 -16.28 20.53 25.53
N ALA A 294 -15.92 21.65 24.91
CA ALA A 294 -16.76 22.84 24.80
C ALA A 294 -17.14 23.04 23.34
N ILE A 295 -18.44 23.20 23.06
CA ILE A 295 -18.97 23.52 21.73
C ILE A 295 -19.24 25.02 21.69
N ILE A 296 -18.60 25.74 20.77
CA ILE A 296 -18.81 27.17 20.56
C ILE A 296 -19.47 27.34 19.20
N THR A 297 -20.69 27.89 19.18
CA THR A 297 -21.49 28.08 17.96
C THR A 297 -22.21 29.42 18.00
N ASN A 298 -22.48 30.01 16.83
CA ASN A 298 -23.29 31.22 16.69
C ASN A 298 -24.79 30.94 16.49
N SER A 299 -25.18 29.66 16.40
CA SER A 299 -26.58 29.23 16.21
C SER A 299 -26.88 27.99 17.02
N GLY A 300 -28.07 27.95 17.63
CA GLY A 300 -28.52 26.81 18.42
C GLY A 300 -28.70 25.53 17.59
N GLY A 301 -29.09 25.64 16.31
CA GLY A 301 -29.35 24.48 15.44
C GLY A 301 -28.13 23.56 15.29
N PRO A 302 -26.99 24.05 14.76
CA PRO A 302 -25.74 23.26 14.69
C PRO A 302 -25.14 22.89 16.06
N GLY A 303 -25.59 23.50 17.15
CA GLY A 303 -25.09 23.22 18.50
C GLY A 303 -25.76 22.03 19.20
N VAL A 304 -26.95 21.63 18.74
CA VAL A 304 -27.73 20.48 19.24
C VAL A 304 -27.41 19.25 18.41
#